data_AF-L0KNN9-F1
#
_entry.id   AF-L0KNN9-F1
#
_cell.length_a   1.000
_cell.length_b   1.000
_cell.length_c   1.000
_cell.angle_alpha   90.00
_cell.angle_beta   90.00
_cell.angle_gamma   90.00
#
_symmetry.space_group_name_H-M   'P 1'
#
loop_
_entity.id
_entity.type
_entity.pdbx_description
1 polymer ?
#
loop_
_entity_poly.entity_id
_entity_poly.type
_entity_poly.pdbx_seq_one_letter_code
_entity_poly.pdbx_strand_id
1 'polypeptide(L)'
;MDRPAMASVFRMRHAPATVSGVRSTGQGQADPVIRVHSLGEAIRFVANAYPNYDIGTVAIDCGDPSIPRLGSLEVRALWREYGERLTQE
;
A
#
# COMPACT_ATOMS: atom_id res chain seq x y z
N MET A 1 10.31 8.22 -4.55
CA MET A 1 10.77 8.08 -3.16
C MET A 1 12.25 7.74 -3.16
N ASP A 2 13.04 8.34 -2.26
CA ASP A 2 14.46 8.02 -2.12
C ASP A 2 14.68 6.77 -1.25
N ARG A 3 15.92 6.26 -1.24
CA ARG A 3 16.26 5.01 -0.53
C ARG A 3 16.11 5.13 1.00
N PRO A 4 16.53 6.22 1.66
CA PRO A 4 16.33 6.38 3.10
C PRO A 4 14.87 6.42 3.53
N ALA A 5 13.99 7.08 2.76
CA ALA A 5 12.56 7.08 3.02
C ALA A 5 11.97 5.68 2.85
N MET A 6 12.34 4.97 1.77
CA MET A 6 11.89 3.59 1.55
C MET A 6 12.31 2.65 2.70
N ALA A 7 13.54 2.77 3.19
CA ALA A 7 14.02 1.98 4.33
C ALA A 7 13.28 2.27 5.63
N SER A 8 12.82 3.51 5.82
CA SER A 8 12.03 3.88 7.00
C SER A 8 10.63 3.28 6.94
N VAL A 9 9.98 3.35 5.77
CA VAL A 9 8.69 2.66 5.52
C VAL A 9 8.84 1.15 5.74
N PHE A 10 9.92 0.53 5.24
CA PHE A 10 10.17 -0.90 5.43
C PHE A 10 10.33 -1.30 6.90
N ARG A 11 11.00 -0.48 7.72
CA ARG A 11 11.12 -0.71 9.17
C ARG A 11 9.76 -0.67 9.88
N MET A 12 8.81 0.09 9.34
CA MET A 12 7.45 0.24 9.86
C MET A 12 6.45 -0.72 9.21
N ARG A 13 6.89 -1.72 8.44
CA ARG A 13 6.01 -2.67 7.73
C ARG A 13 4.95 -3.34 8.61
N HIS A 14 5.20 -3.45 9.91
CA HIS A 14 4.32 -4.06 10.91
C HIS A 14 3.30 -3.09 11.53
N ALA A 15 3.42 -1.79 11.24
CA ALA A 15 2.49 -0.79 11.76
C ALA A 15 1.09 -0.94 11.14
N PRO A 16 0.02 -0.63 11.88
CA PRO A 16 -1.33 -0.57 11.32
C PRO A 16 -1.38 0.38 10.12
N ALA A 17 -2.16 0.00 9.10
CA ALA A 17 -2.35 0.85 7.92
C ALA A 17 -3.78 0.78 7.39
N THR A 18 -4.20 1.83 6.70
CA THR A 18 -5.49 1.93 6.02
C THR A 18 -5.25 2.21 4.54
N VAL A 19 -5.94 1.47 3.67
CA VAL A 19 -5.95 1.72 2.22
C VAL A 19 -7.23 2.46 1.86
N SER A 20 -7.10 3.51 1.04
CA SER A 20 -8.22 4.31 0.54
C SER A 20 -8.06 4.61 -0.95
N GLY A 21 -9.15 4.99 -1.62
CA GLY A 21 -9.11 5.44 -3.02
C GLY A 21 -8.89 4.33 -4.06
N VAL A 22 -9.20 3.07 -3.70
CA VAL A 22 -9.20 1.92 -4.59
C VAL A 22 -10.61 1.71 -5.14
N ARG A 23 -10.75 1.57 -6.46
CA ARG A 23 -12.04 1.34 -7.13
C ARG A 23 -12.01 0.00 -7.86
N SER A 24 -13.11 -0.76 -7.81
CA SER A 24 -13.23 -1.96 -8.62
C SER A 24 -13.36 -1.58 -10.10
N THR A 25 -12.67 -2.29 -10.99
CA THR A 25 -12.81 -2.09 -12.45
C THR A 25 -13.97 -2.89 -13.05
N GLY A 26 -14.62 -3.77 -12.27
CA GLY A 26 -15.77 -4.56 -12.69
C GLY A 26 -17.11 -3.83 -12.51
N GLN A 27 -18.01 -3.93 -13.49
CA GLN A 27 -19.37 -3.39 -13.37
C GLN A 27 -20.11 -4.05 -12.19
N GLY A 28 -20.65 -3.24 -11.27
CA GLY A 28 -21.56 -3.70 -10.21
C GLY A 28 -20.91 -4.21 -8.92
N GLN A 29 -19.59 -4.09 -8.74
CA GLN A 29 -18.98 -4.36 -7.43
C GLN A 29 -19.12 -3.15 -6.49
N ALA A 30 -19.61 -3.39 -5.28
CA ALA A 30 -19.57 -2.41 -4.19
C ALA A 30 -18.12 -1.99 -3.91
N ASP A 31 -17.94 -0.78 -3.36
CA ASP A 31 -16.62 -0.33 -2.90
C ASP A 31 -15.99 -1.40 -2.00
N PRO A 32 -14.79 -1.91 -2.33
CA PRO A 32 -14.21 -3.00 -1.58
C PRO A 32 -13.81 -2.50 -0.18
N VAL A 33 -14.36 -3.14 0.86
CA VAL A 33 -13.84 -2.98 2.23
C VAL A 33 -12.52 -3.73 2.32
N ILE A 34 -11.42 -3.04 2.02
CA ILE A 34 -10.06 -3.60 2.08
C ILE A 34 -9.61 -3.56 3.54
N ARG A 35 -9.67 -4.72 4.20
CA ARG A 35 -9.07 -4.91 5.53
C ARG A 35 -7.61 -5.30 5.35
N VAL A 36 -6.72 -4.40 5.75
CA VAL A 36 -5.27 -4.64 5.85
C VAL A 36 -4.88 -4.52 7.31
N HIS A 37 -4.06 -5.44 7.81
CA HIS A 37 -3.64 -5.45 9.21
C HIS A 37 -2.34 -4.69 9.41
N SER A 38 -1.51 -4.58 8.37
CA SER A 38 -0.22 -3.92 8.43
C SER A 38 0.11 -3.11 7.18
N LEU A 39 1.08 -2.20 7.31
CA LEU A 39 1.63 -1.42 6.21
C LEU A 39 2.22 -2.32 5.11
N GLY A 40 2.88 -3.40 5.49
CA GLY A 40 3.42 -4.38 4.56
C GLY A 40 2.34 -5.08 3.74
N GLU A 41 1.25 -5.50 4.40
CA GLU A 41 0.08 -6.06 3.71
C GLU A 41 -0.60 -5.04 2.79
N ALA A 42 -0.72 -3.79 3.24
CA ALA A 42 -1.29 -2.71 2.44
C ALA A 42 -0.48 -2.47 1.16
N ILE A 43 0.85 -2.40 1.26
CA ILE A 43 1.74 -2.24 0.09
C ILE A 43 1.61 -3.46 -0.84
N ARG A 44 1.61 -4.69 -0.29
CA ARG A 44 1.42 -5.91 -1.08
C ARG A 44 0.08 -5.90 -1.82
N PHE A 45 -1.01 -5.55 -1.13
CA PHE A 45 -2.34 -5.48 -1.73
C PHE A 45 -2.33 -4.53 -2.94
N VAL A 46 -1.90 -3.28 -2.75
CA VAL A 46 -1.93 -2.26 -3.82
C VAL A 46 -0.99 -2.63 -4.98
N ALA A 47 0.18 -3.20 -4.69
CA ALA A 47 1.13 -3.64 -5.71
C ALA A 47 0.56 -4.75 -6.63
N ASN A 48 -0.33 -5.59 -6.09
CA ASN A 48 -0.95 -6.72 -6.81
C ASN A 48 -2.42 -6.46 -7.21
N ALA A 49 -2.93 -5.25 -6.98
CA ALA A 49 -4.33 -4.93 -7.19
C ALA A 49 -4.71 -4.82 -8.68
N TYR A 50 -3.76 -4.48 -9.55
CA TYR A 50 -3.98 -4.41 -11.00
C TYR A 50 -4.02 -5.82 -11.63
N PRO A 51 -4.93 -6.13 -12.58
CA PRO A 51 -5.90 -5.25 -13.24
C PRO A 51 -7.28 -5.18 -12.57
N ASN A 52 -7.47 -5.89 -11.46
CA ASN A 52 -8.78 -6.04 -10.80
C ASN A 52 -9.29 -4.75 -10.16
N TYR A 53 -8.39 -3.82 -9.86
CA TYR A 53 -8.72 -2.53 -9.27
C TYR A 53 -8.04 -1.37 -10.00
N ASP A 54 -8.75 -0.25 -10.09
CA ASP A 54 -8.18 1.04 -10.40
C ASP A 54 -7.56 1.62 -9.13
N ILE A 55 -6.24 1.80 -9.18
CA ILE A 55 -5.40 2.31 -8.10
C ILE A 55 -4.87 3.72 -8.41
N GLY A 56 -5.44 4.42 -9.40
CA GLY A 56 -4.99 5.75 -9.80
C GLY A 56 -5.05 6.79 -8.67
N THR A 57 -6.01 6.64 -7.76
CA THR A 57 -6.23 7.52 -6.59
C THR A 57 -5.89 6.87 -5.25
N VAL A 58 -5.14 5.75 -5.26
CA VAL A 58 -4.86 5.00 -4.03
C VAL A 58 -4.00 5.82 -3.07
N ALA A 59 -4.32 5.73 -1.78
CA ALA A 59 -3.49 6.23 -0.70
C ALA A 59 -3.44 5.23 0.46
N ILE A 60 -2.24 4.96 0.97
CA ILE A 60 -2.00 4.21 2.20
C ILE A 60 -1.63 5.19 3.31
N ASP A 61 -2.33 5.10 4.43
CA ASP A 61 -2.11 5.88 5.64
C ASP A 61 -1.74 4.93 6.78
N CYS A 62 -0.63 5.17 7.49
CA CYS A 62 -0.19 4.34 8.61
C CYS A 62 -0.40 5.01 9.98
N GLY A 63 -1.19 6.08 10.05
CA GLY A 63 -1.50 6.81 11.28
C GLY A 63 -0.34 7.62 11.87
N ASP A 64 0.90 7.40 11.40
CA ASP A 64 2.08 8.17 11.78
C ASP A 64 2.27 9.36 10.82
N PRO A 65 2.12 10.61 11.29
CA PRO A 65 2.25 11.79 10.43
C PRO A 65 3.69 12.03 9.93
N SER A 66 4.69 11.34 10.49
CA SER A 66 6.08 11.40 10.01
C SER A 66 6.30 10.56 8.74
N ILE A 67 5.38 9.63 8.43
CA ILE A 67 5.41 8.85 7.20
C ILE A 67 4.49 9.52 6.18
N PRO A 68 4.99 9.91 5.00
CA PRO A 68 4.14 10.44 3.96
C PRO A 68 3.14 9.37 3.50
N ARG A 69 1.90 9.80 3.23
CA ARG A 69 0.90 8.95 2.59
C ARG A 69 1.46 8.34 1.31
N LEU A 70 1.34 7.02 1.16
CA LEU A 70 1.91 6.30 0.03
C LEU A 70 0.90 6.24 -1.11
N GLY A 71 1.26 6.80 -2.26
CA GLY A 71 0.51 6.66 -3.50
C GLY A 71 0.91 5.41 -4.30
N SER A 72 0.28 5.22 -5.45
CA SER A 72 0.55 4.06 -6.33
C SER A 72 2.00 3.99 -6.81
N LEU A 73 2.67 5.13 -7.03
CA LEU A 73 4.06 5.19 -7.46
C LEU A 73 5.01 4.80 -6.33
N GLU A 74 4.79 5.31 -5.12
CA GLU A 74 5.58 4.96 -3.93
C GLU A 74 5.45 3.47 -3.61
N VAL A 75 4.21 2.94 -3.64
CA VAL A 75 3.95 1.52 -3.43
C VAL A 75 4.72 0.66 -4.44
N ARG A 76 4.71 1.03 -5.72
CA ARG A 76 5.45 0.28 -6.75
C ARG A 76 6.95 0.32 -6.52
N ALA A 77 7.49 1.44 -6.06
CA ALA A 77 8.91 1.56 -5.71
C ALA A 77 9.27 0.69 -4.50
N LEU A 78 8.46 0.74 -3.43
CA LEU A 78 8.64 -0.07 -2.22
C LEU A 78 8.54 -1.57 -2.51
N TRP A 79 7.56 -1.98 -3.32
CA TRP A 79 7.39 -3.37 -3.73
C TRP A 79 8.58 -3.85 -4.56
N ARG A 80 9.15 -2.99 -5.42
CA ARG A 80 10.35 -3.34 -6.19
C ARG A 80 11.59 -3.52 -5.31
N GLU A 81 11.79 -2.67 -4.30
CA GLU A 81 12.97 -2.73 -3.43
C GLU A 81 12.87 -3.84 -2.37
N TYR A 82 11.69 -4.01 -1.75
CA TYR A 82 11.52 -4.89 -0.59
C TYR A 82 10.59 -6.09 -0.82
N GLY A 83 9.67 -6.01 -1.78
CA GLY A 83 8.80 -7.12 -2.20
C GLY A 83 8.17 -7.88 -1.04
N GLU A 84 8.28 -9.20 -1.09
CA GLU A 84 7.72 -10.13 -0.09
C GLU A 84 8.27 -9.93 1.34
N ARG A 85 9.44 -9.31 1.48
CA ARG A 85 10.03 -9.00 2.80
C ARG A 85 9.19 -8.01 3.60
N LEU A 86 8.31 -7.26 2.92
CA LEU A 86 7.34 -6.38 3.58
C LEU A 86 6.31 -7.16 4.39
N THR A 87 6.06 -8.43 4.07
CA THR A 87 5.08 -9.30 4.75
C THR A 87 5.70 -10.36 5.64
N GLN A 88 7.03 -10.35 5.80
CA GLN A 88 7.75 -11.25 6.69
C GLN A 88 7.85 -10.64 8.10
N GLU A 89 7.54 -11.46 9.11
CA GLU A 89 7.68 -11.12 10.53
C GLU A 89 9.15 -10.79 10.88
#